data_AF-A0A7M1S3S9-F1
#
_entry.id   AF-A0A7M1S3S9-F1
#
_cell.length_a   1.000
_cell.length_b   1.000
_cell.length_c   1.000
_cell.angle_alpha   90.00
_cell.angle_beta   90.00
_cell.angle_gamma   90.00
#
_symmetry.space_group_name_H-M   'P 1'
#
loop_
_entity.id
_entity.type
_entity.pdbx_description
1 polymer ?
#
loop_
_entity_poly.entity_id
_entity_poly.type
_entity_poly.pdbx_seq_one_letter_code
_entity_poly.pdbx_strand_id
1 'polypeptide(L)' 'MENIFWVDQFKAGWDVDDLHDTDSQEAYCIYALEIPDEKIYGTEMAGETLEVVLTDIDKSELTQEWYLNLHRIGVSVL' A
#
# COMPACT_ATOMS: atom_id res chain seq x y z
N MET A 1 -6.88 2.05 14.60
CA MET A 1 -7.00 0.61 14.26
C MET A 1 -6.19 0.45 13.00
N GLU A 2 -5.23 -0.47 13.01
CA GLU A 2 -4.34 -0.69 11.87
C GLU A 2 -5.07 -1.56 10.84
N ASN A 3 -4.86 -1.27 9.56
CA ASN A 3 -5.33 -2.08 8.45
C ASN A 3 -4.11 -2.55 7.67
N ILE A 4 -3.93 -3.87 7.57
CA ILE A 4 -2.79 -4.46 6.86
C ILE A 4 -3.27 -4.91 5.48
N PHE A 5 -2.52 -4.53 4.45
CA PHE A 5 -2.73 -4.97 3.07
C PHE A 5 -1.49 -5.67 2.54
N TRP A 6 -1.70 -6.80 1.88
CA TRP A 6 -0.68 -7.49 1.10
C TRP A 6 -0.92 -7.24 -0.38
N VAL A 7 0.01 -6.56 -1.04
CA VAL A 7 -0.03 -6.20 -2.46
C VAL A 7 0.93 -7.10 -3.23
N ASP A 8 0.40 -7.87 -4.18
CA ASP A 8 1.15 -8.77 -5.06
C ASP A 8 1.05 -8.39 -6.55
N GLN A 9 0.28 -7.33 -6.85
CA GLN A 9 0.10 -6.79 -8.20
C GLN A 9 0.62 -5.36 -8.28
N PHE A 10 1.75 -5.19 -8.96
CA PHE A 10 2.42 -3.91 -9.09
C PHE A 10 2.01 -3.17 -10.37
N LYS A 11 1.86 -1.84 -10.28
CA LYS A 11 1.54 -1.01 -11.46
C LYS A 11 2.70 -1.03 -12.47
N ALA A 12 2.36 -1.03 -13.75
CA ALA A 12 3.35 -0.99 -14.83
C ALA A 12 4.29 0.22 -14.69
N GLY A 13 5.59 -0.03 -14.77
CA GLY A 13 6.63 0.99 -14.60
C GLY A 13 7.29 1.01 -13.23
N TRP A 14 6.86 0.14 -12.31
CA TRP A 14 7.52 -0.13 -11.04
C TRP A 14 7.94 -1.60 -11.01
N ASP A 15 9.24 -1.86 -10.87
CA ASP A 15 9.76 -3.21 -10.67
C ASP A 15 9.77 -3.53 -9.16
N VAL A 16 9.47 -4.77 -8.80
CA VAL A 16 9.55 -5.21 -7.39
C VAL A 16 10.97 -5.09 -6.86
N ASP A 17 11.95 -5.27 -7.75
CA ASP A 17 13.37 -5.14 -7.43
C ASP A 17 13.75 -3.69 -7.04
N ASP A 18 12.94 -2.70 -7.44
CA ASP A 18 13.14 -1.30 -7.06
C ASP A 18 12.65 -0.99 -5.64
N LEU A 19 11.88 -1.88 -4.99
CA LEU A 19 11.28 -1.69 -3.66
C LEU A 19 12.13 -2.26 -2.51
N HIS A 20 13.44 -2.08 -2.60
CA HIS A 20 14.43 -2.76 -1.74
C HIS A 20 14.61 -2.14 -0.35
N ASP A 21 14.12 -0.92 -0.12
CA ASP A 21 14.13 -0.25 1.17
C ASP A 21 12.78 0.42 1.48
N THR A 22 12.58 0.80 2.74
CA THR A 22 11.34 1.40 3.22
C THR A 22 11.01 2.70 2.48
N ASP A 23 12.00 3.55 2.20
CA ASP A 23 11.77 4.83 1.51
C ASP A 23 11.21 4.60 0.09
N SER A 24 11.74 3.59 -0.62
CA SER A 24 11.32 3.21 -1.96
C SER A 24 9.93 2.57 -1.97
N GLN A 25 9.62 1.77 -0.94
CA GLN A 25 8.30 1.15 -0.73
C GLN A 25 7.22 2.20 -0.42
N GLU A 26 7.52 3.16 0.46
CA GLU A 26 6.63 4.28 0.77
C GLU A 26 6.42 5.18 -0.45
N ALA A 27 7.48 5.46 -1.21
CA ALA A 27 7.37 6.20 -2.47
C ALA A 27 6.43 5.52 -3.47
N TYR A 28 6.48 4.18 -3.60
CA TYR A 28 5.52 3.44 -4.42
C TYR A 28 4.08 3.61 -3.92
N CYS A 29 3.86 3.50 -2.61
CA CYS A 29 2.55 3.68 -2.01
C CYS A 29 1.98 5.09 -2.27
N ILE A 30 2.80 6.13 -2.12
CA ILE A 30 2.38 7.52 -2.31
C ILE A 30 2.15 7.84 -3.77
N TYR A 31 3.11 7.52 -4.64
CA TYR A 31 3.09 8.00 -6.04
C TYR A 31 2.38 7.06 -7.00
N ALA A 32 2.49 5.75 -6.80
CA ALA A 32 1.86 4.77 -7.69
C ALA A 32 0.47 4.38 -7.20
N LEU A 33 0.31 4.14 -5.90
CA LEU A 33 -0.98 3.75 -5.31
C LEU A 33 -1.83 4.94 -4.87
N GLU A 34 -1.26 6.15 -4.87
CA GLU A 34 -1.94 7.40 -4.52
C GLU A 34 -2.49 7.37 -3.08
N ILE A 35 -1.83 6.62 -2.20
CA ILE A 35 -2.17 6.55 -0.77
C ILE A 35 -1.66 7.84 -0.12
N PRO A 36 -2.48 8.54 0.70
CA PRO A 36 -2.00 9.69 1.44
C PRO A 36 -0.88 9.30 2.41
N ASP A 37 0.22 10.04 2.40
CA ASP A 37 1.41 9.81 3.23
C ASP A 37 1.03 9.65 4.72
N GLU A 38 0.15 10.52 5.22
CA GLU A 38 -0.30 10.50 6.61
C GLU A 38 -1.07 9.23 7.03
N LYS A 39 -1.47 8.40 6.06
CA LYS A 39 -2.17 7.12 6.31
C LYS A 39 -1.21 5.94 6.36
N ILE A 40 0.00 6.08 5.84
CA ILE A 40 1.00 5.01 5.82
C ILE A 40 1.69 4.98 7.19
N TYR A 41 1.52 3.87 7.91
CA TYR A 41 2.21 3.61 9.16
C TYR A 41 3.55 2.89 8.94
N GLY A 42 3.61 2.04 7.92
CA GLY A 42 4.84 1.38 7.50
C GLY A 42 4.65 0.44 6.34
N THR A 43 5.76 0.02 5.75
CA THR A 43 5.81 -0.92 4.63
C THR A 43 6.92 -1.94 4.82
N GLU A 44 6.71 -3.16 4.32
CA GLU A 44 7.73 -4.20 4.32
C GLU A 44 7.57 -5.13 3.11
N MET A 45 8.65 -5.39 2.37
CA MET A 45 8.67 -6.43 1.35
C MET A 45 8.87 -7.81 1.99
N ALA A 46 7.91 -8.70 1.75
CA ALA A 46 7.97 -10.12 2.10
C ALA A 46 8.03 -10.97 0.82
N GLY A 47 9.23 -11.13 0.27
CA GLY A 47 9.42 -11.82 -1.02
C GLY A 47 8.90 -10.97 -2.18
N GLU A 48 7.88 -11.44 -2.88
CA GLU A 48 7.25 -10.71 -4.00
C GLU A 48 5.98 -9.94 -3.57
N THR A 49 5.74 -9.84 -2.26
CA THR A 49 4.56 -9.18 -1.71
C THR A 49 4.97 -7.98 -0.89
N LEU A 50 4.32 -6.84 -1.13
CA LEU A 50 4.47 -5.64 -0.32
C LEU A 50 3.39 -5.63 0.76
N GLU A 51 3.81 -5.68 2.03
CA GLU A 51 2.95 -5.37 3.16
C GLU A 51 2.86 -3.85 3.32
N VAL A 52 1.63 -3.35 3.43
CA VAL A 52 1.32 -1.93 3.68
C VAL A 52 0.45 -1.85 4.92
N VAL A 53 0.95 -1.18 5.95
CA VAL A 53 0.22 -0.94 7.20
C VAL A 53 -0.35 0.47 7.15
N LEU A 54 -1.68 0.57 7.24
CA LEU A 54 -2.41 1.83 7.23
C LEU A 54 -3.02 2.14 8.59
N THR A 55 -2.96 3.41 9.01
CA THR A 55 -3.56 3.90 10.24
C THR A 55 -4.60 4.99 9.97
N ASP A 56 -5.45 5.23 10.98
CA ASP A 56 -6.39 6.37 11.02
C ASP A 56 -7.32 6.47 9.80
N ILE A 57 -7.78 5.31 9.29
CA ILE A 57 -8.74 5.23 8.19
C ILE A 57 -10.16 5.59 8.67
N ASP A 58 -10.72 6.64 8.10
CA ASP A 58 -12.08 7.10 8.34
C ASP A 58 -13.11 6.43 7.41
N LYS A 59 -14.37 6.39 7.84
CA LYS A 59 -15.47 5.82 7.05
C LYS A 59 -15.65 6.47 5.68
N SER A 60 -15.33 7.76 5.56
CA SER A 60 -15.39 8.49 4.29
C SER A 60 -14.29 8.07 3.31
N GLU A 61 -13.21 7.45 3.79
CA GLU A 61 -12.08 7.01 2.98
C GLU A 61 -12.33 5.64 2.35
N LEU A 62 -13.25 4.84 2.90
CA LEU A 62 -13.62 3.52 2.37
C LEU A 62 -14.16 3.57 0.93
N THR A 63 -14.61 4.74 0.48
CA THR A 63 -15.11 4.98 -0.88
C THR A 63 -14.13 5.76 -1.76
N GLN A 64 -12.96 6.14 -1.24
CA GLN A 64 -11.95 6.85 -2.03
C GLN A 64 -11.24 5.89 -2.99
N GLU A 65 -10.80 6.42 -4.13
CA GLU A 65 -10.26 5.61 -5.23
C GLU A 65 -9.01 4.83 -4.81
N TRP A 66 -8.10 5.43 -4.04
CA TRP A 66 -6.89 4.77 -3.55
C TRP A 66 -7.22 3.56 -2.67
N TYR A 67 -8.20 3.68 -1.77
CA TYR A 67 -8.61 2.61 -0.85
C TYR A 67 -9.33 1.48 -1.60
N LEU A 68 -10.21 1.84 -2.54
CA LEU A 68 -10.86 0.87 -3.42
C LEU A 68 -9.84 0.15 -4.32
N ASN A 69 -8.80 0.84 -4.77
CA ASN A 69 -7.74 0.25 -5.58
C ASN A 69 -6.90 -0.74 -4.78
N LEU A 70 -6.55 -0.44 -3.53
CA LEU A 70 -5.87 -1.37 -2.63
C LEU A 70 -6.62 -2.69 -2.48
N HIS A 71 -7.94 -2.64 -2.29
CA HIS A 71 -8.78 -3.85 -2.24
C HIS A 71 -8.90 -4.61 -3.56
N ARG A 72 -8.50 -4.02 -4.69
CA ARG A 72 -8.47 -4.69 -6.00
C ARG A 72 -7.14 -5.40 -6.27
N ILE A 73 -6.04 -4.83 -5.78
CA ILE A 73 -4.68 -5.31 -6.06
C ILE A 73 -4.03 -6.04 -4.87
N GLY A 74 -4.72 -6.09 -3.74
CA GLY A 74 -4.21 -6.68 -2.53
C GLY A 74 -5.31 -7.28 -1.65
N VAL A 75 -4.86 -8.02 -0.65
CA VAL A 75 -5.72 -8.70 0.33
C VAL A 75 -5.56 -8.02 1.67
N SER A 76 -6.68 -7.61 2.28
CA SER A 76 -6.68 -7.12 3.64
C SER A 76 -6.52 -8.29 4.61
N VAL A 77 -5.55 -8.17 5.53
CA VAL A 77 -5.24 -9.17 6.55
C VAL A 77 -5.67 -8.60 7.90
N LEU A 78 -6.52 -9.35 8.62
CA LEU A 78 -7.09 -8.97 9.92
C LEU A 78 -6.13 -9.17 11.08
#